data_AF-A0A8I0DN44-F1
#
_entry.id   AF-A0A8I0DN44-F1
#
_cell.length_a   1.000
_cell.length_b   1.000
_cell.length_c   1.000
_cell.angle_alpha   90.00
_cell.angle_beta   90.00
_cell.angle_gamma   90.00
#
_symmetry.space_group_name_H-M   'P 1'
#
loop_
_entity.id
_entity.type
_entity.pdbx_description
1 polymer ?
#
loop_
_entity_poly.entity_id
_entity_poly.type
_entity_poly.pdbx_seq_one_letter_code
_entity_poly.pdbx_strand_id
1 'polypeptide(L)'
;MDSKISKDKVIESALELSTDISDKDVKNQCQTILLSLALKFNIEISDELGRKIRMSPLGQKIFNEGIEEGKIEKQREIARNLLDVLNDQMIAKKCDLSLEEVKQLRKEYENKK
;
A
#
# COMPACT_ATOMS: atom_id res chain seq x y z
N MET A 1 30.36 1.81 -27.71
CA MET A 1 30.00 2.29 -26.37
C MET A 1 28.70 1.61 -26.01
N ASP A 2 28.74 0.61 -25.13
CA ASP A 2 27.52 -0.08 -24.70
C ASP A 2 26.61 0.92 -23.97
N SER A 3 25.48 1.22 -24.58
CA SER A 3 24.43 2.03 -23.95
C SER A 3 23.83 1.20 -22.82
N LYS A 4 24.34 1.38 -21.61
CA LYS A 4 23.82 0.72 -20.40
C LYS A 4 22.32 1.04 -20.27
N ILE A 5 21.48 0.03 -20.37
CA ILE A 5 20.02 0.18 -20.21
C ILE A 5 19.74 0.73 -18.80
N SER A 6 18.84 1.71 -18.68
CA SER A 6 18.47 2.28 -17.39
C SER A 6 17.76 1.24 -16.52
N LYS A 7 17.92 1.34 -15.21
CA LYS A 7 17.28 0.41 -14.24
C LYS A 7 15.77 0.39 -14.41
N ASP A 8 15.18 1.56 -14.65
CA ASP A 8 13.75 1.78 -14.86
C ASP A 8 13.25 0.92 -16.02
N LYS A 9 13.92 1.01 -17.18
CA LYS A 9 13.60 0.21 -18.37
C LYS A 9 13.76 -1.29 -18.12
N VAL A 10 14.79 -1.69 -17.37
CA VAL A 10 15.01 -3.12 -17.04
C VAL A 10 13.86 -3.65 -16.18
N ILE A 11 13.48 -2.93 -15.13
CA ILE A 11 12.44 -3.37 -14.19
C ILE A 11 11.06 -3.34 -14.85
N GLU A 12 10.76 -2.29 -15.62
CA GLU A 12 9.49 -2.17 -16.34
C GLU A 12 9.33 -3.29 -17.38
N SER A 13 10.37 -3.54 -18.20
CA SER A 13 10.34 -4.62 -19.19
C SER A 13 10.23 -6.01 -18.54
N ALA A 14 10.92 -6.22 -17.43
CA ALA A 14 10.84 -7.48 -16.69
C ALA A 14 9.45 -7.71 -16.08
N LEU A 15 8.81 -6.64 -15.59
CA LEU A 15 7.43 -6.69 -15.10
C LEU A 15 6.45 -7.03 -16.22
N GLU A 16 6.62 -6.42 -17.39
CA GLU A 16 5.79 -6.74 -18.56
C GLU A 16 5.92 -8.21 -18.96
N LEU A 17 7.15 -8.71 -19.13
CA LEU A 17 7.40 -10.13 -19.45
C LEU A 17 6.82 -11.08 -18.38
N SER A 18 6.83 -10.67 -17.10
CA SER A 18 6.26 -11.49 -16.03
C SER A 18 4.75 -11.72 -16.19
N THR A 19 4.05 -10.85 -16.92
CA THR A 19 2.60 -10.98 -17.15
C THR A 19 2.25 -12.20 -18.00
N ASP A 20 3.18 -12.67 -18.83
CA ASP A 20 3.02 -13.82 -19.72
C ASP A 20 3.35 -15.17 -19.07
N ILE A 21 3.88 -15.18 -17.84
CA ILE A 21 4.23 -16.42 -17.12
C ILE A 21 2.94 -17.24 -16.86
N SER A 22 2.88 -18.47 -17.34
CA SER A 22 1.66 -19.30 -17.17
C SER A 22 1.51 -19.83 -15.74
N ASP A 23 2.62 -20.21 -15.10
CA ASP A 23 2.62 -20.68 -13.72
C ASP A 23 2.32 -19.54 -12.76
N LYS A 24 1.25 -19.70 -11.97
CA LYS A 24 0.76 -18.66 -11.06
C LYS A 24 1.74 -18.36 -9.92
N ASP A 25 2.39 -19.37 -9.37
CA ASP A 25 3.27 -19.20 -8.22
C ASP A 25 4.58 -18.56 -8.66
N VAL A 26 5.13 -19.00 -9.79
CA VAL A 26 6.32 -18.36 -10.40
C VAL A 26 6.01 -16.91 -10.79
N LYS A 27 4.85 -16.65 -11.42
CA LYS A 27 4.41 -15.29 -11.75
C LYS A 27 4.36 -14.40 -10.51
N ASN A 28 3.74 -14.88 -9.43
CA ASN A 28 3.62 -14.12 -8.18
C ASN A 28 4.99 -13.84 -7.56
N GLN A 29 5.89 -14.83 -7.53
CA GLN A 29 7.25 -14.65 -7.00
C GLN A 29 8.03 -13.62 -7.82
N CYS A 30 8.01 -13.74 -9.15
CA CYS A 30 8.67 -12.78 -10.05
C CYS A 30 8.12 -11.37 -9.87
N GLN A 31 6.80 -11.20 -9.92
CA GLN A 31 6.16 -9.89 -9.75
C GLN A 31 6.45 -9.29 -8.37
N THR A 32 6.44 -10.10 -7.30
CA THR A 32 6.76 -9.62 -5.95
C THR A 32 8.18 -9.05 -5.86
N ILE A 33 9.17 -9.78 -6.40
CA ILE A 33 10.56 -9.34 -6.40
C ILE A 33 10.70 -8.06 -7.23
N LEU A 34 10.13 -8.03 -8.44
CA LEU A 34 10.24 -6.87 -9.33
C LEU A 34 9.56 -5.62 -8.77
N LEU A 35 8.37 -5.75 -8.18
CA LEU A 35 7.68 -4.65 -7.50
C LEU A 35 8.47 -4.16 -6.28
N SER A 36 9.08 -5.06 -5.52
CA SER A 36 9.95 -4.70 -4.38
C SER A 36 11.18 -3.92 -4.84
N LEU A 37 11.76 -4.29 -5.98
CA LEU A 37 12.87 -3.55 -6.60
C LEU A 37 12.42 -2.18 -7.12
N ALA A 38 11.26 -2.11 -7.76
CA ALA A 38 10.67 -0.84 -8.20
C ALA A 38 10.51 0.12 -7.01
N LEU A 39 9.96 -0.37 -5.90
CA LEU A 39 9.82 0.39 -4.66
C LEU A 39 11.19 0.85 -4.11
N LYS A 40 12.16 -0.08 -4.00
CA LYS A 40 13.51 0.20 -3.47
C LYS A 40 14.25 1.26 -4.27
N PHE A 41 14.04 1.30 -5.59
CA PHE A 41 14.70 2.24 -6.48
C PHE A 41 13.83 3.44 -6.86
N ASN A 42 12.63 3.58 -6.25
CA ASN A 42 11.67 4.64 -6.53
C ASN A 42 11.34 4.77 -8.04
N ILE A 43 11.09 3.63 -8.68
CA ILE A 43 10.75 3.53 -10.10
C ILE A 43 9.24 3.58 -10.24
N GLU A 44 8.76 4.55 -11.00
CA GLU A 44 7.35 4.64 -11.38
C GLU A 44 7.03 3.60 -12.43
N ILE A 45 5.92 2.89 -12.23
CA ILE A 45 5.39 1.91 -13.17
C ILE A 45 4.32 2.62 -13.99
N SER A 46 4.37 2.50 -15.32
CA SER A 46 3.36 3.08 -16.20
C SER A 46 1.94 2.62 -15.85
N ASP A 47 0.96 3.49 -16.05
CA ASP A 47 -0.45 3.20 -15.75
C ASP A 47 -0.97 1.94 -16.46
N GLU A 48 -0.55 1.72 -17.70
CA GLU A 48 -0.94 0.54 -18.47
C GLU A 48 -0.44 -0.75 -17.83
N LEU A 49 0.85 -0.81 -17.51
CA LEU A 49 1.47 -1.98 -16.87
C LEU A 49 0.93 -2.17 -15.45
N GLY A 50 0.73 -1.07 -14.71
CA GLY A 50 0.10 -1.07 -13.41
C GLY A 50 -1.30 -1.71 -13.43
N ARG A 51 -2.11 -1.45 -14.47
CA ARG A 51 -3.41 -2.12 -14.65
C ARG A 51 -3.27 -3.61 -14.93
N LYS A 52 -2.35 -4.03 -15.82
CA LYS A 52 -2.08 -5.45 -16.11
C LYS A 52 -1.66 -6.20 -14.85
N ILE A 53 -0.75 -5.63 -14.06
CA ILE A 53 -0.31 -6.22 -12.79
C ILE A 53 -1.46 -6.27 -11.79
N ARG A 54 -2.27 -5.21 -11.67
CA ARG A 54 -3.42 -5.18 -10.75
C ARG A 54 -4.42 -6.32 -11.01
N MET A 55 -4.62 -6.69 -12.27
CA MET A 55 -5.49 -7.81 -12.64
C MET A 55 -4.88 -9.19 -12.33
N SER A 56 -3.60 -9.26 -11.96
CA SER A 56 -2.99 -10.50 -11.50
C SER A 56 -3.47 -10.87 -10.09
N PRO A 57 -3.40 -12.16 -9.69
CA PRO A 57 -3.75 -12.57 -8.34
C PRO A 57 -2.99 -11.81 -7.24
N LEU A 58 -1.70 -11.54 -7.46
CA LEU A 58 -0.89 -10.75 -6.55
C LEU A 58 -1.33 -9.28 -6.54
N GLY A 59 -1.52 -8.67 -7.72
CA GLY A 59 -1.92 -7.27 -7.81
C GLY A 59 -3.28 -7.01 -7.16
N GLN A 60 -4.22 -7.94 -7.29
CA GLN A 60 -5.53 -7.82 -6.64
C GLN A 60 -5.40 -7.91 -5.12
N LYS A 61 -4.51 -8.77 -4.61
CA LYS A 61 -4.24 -8.88 -3.17
C LYS A 61 -3.65 -7.57 -2.62
N ILE A 62 -2.59 -7.05 -3.24
CA ILE A 62 -1.95 -5.79 -2.86
C ILE A 62 -2.96 -4.63 -2.91
N PHE A 63 -3.77 -4.56 -3.97
CA PHE A 63 -4.76 -3.51 -4.13
C PHE A 63 -5.85 -3.56 -3.05
N ASN A 64 -6.36 -4.75 -2.72
CA ASN A 64 -7.36 -4.92 -1.68
C ASN A 64 -6.80 -4.58 -0.29
N GLU A 65 -5.58 -5.03 0.03
CA GLU A 65 -4.88 -4.67 1.27
C GLU A 65 -4.75 -3.14 1.38
N GLY A 66 -4.34 -2.46 0.31
CA GLY A 66 -4.26 -1.00 0.29
C GLY A 66 -5.61 -0.29 0.46
N ILE A 67 -6.71 -0.85 -0.06
CA ILE A 67 -8.06 -0.32 0.19
C ILE A 67 -8.44 -0.44 1.67
N GLU A 68 -8.17 -1.58 2.29
CA GLU A 68 -8.47 -1.80 3.71
C GLU A 68 -7.61 -0.90 4.61
N GLU A 69 -6.31 -0.77 4.33
CA GLU A 69 -5.44 0.18 5.03
C GLU A 69 -5.93 1.62 4.89
N GLY A 70 -6.38 2.02 3.69
CA GLY A 70 -6.95 3.34 3.46
C GLY A 70 -8.23 3.61 4.26
N LYS A 71 -9.10 2.60 4.44
CA LYS A 71 -10.29 2.71 5.29
C LYS A 71 -9.90 2.91 6.75
N ILE A 72 -8.95 2.12 7.26
CA ILE A 72 -8.45 2.22 8.64
C ILE A 72 -7.80 3.59 8.87
N GLU A 73 -6.98 4.08 7.93
CA GLU A 73 -6.34 5.38 8.09
C GLU A 73 -7.37 6.52 8.07
N LYS A 74 -8.43 6.41 7.25
CA LYS A 74 -9.54 7.36 7.29
C LYS A 74 -10.29 7.33 8.62
N GLN A 75 -10.52 6.15 9.21
CA GLN A 75 -11.11 6.03 10.55
C GLN A 75 -10.22 6.71 11.61
N ARG A 76 -8.91 6.52 11.52
CA ARG A 76 -7.92 7.18 12.41
C ARG A 76 -7.90 8.68 12.22
N GLU A 77 -7.98 9.17 10.98
CA GLU A 77 -8.08 10.60 10.68
C GLU A 77 -9.31 11.23 11.34
N ILE A 78 -10.49 10.61 11.18
CA ILE A 78 -11.72 11.06 11.82
C ILE A 78 -11.58 11.03 13.35
N ALA A 79 -10.98 9.97 13.90
CA ALA A 79 -10.74 9.87 15.35
C ALA A 79 -9.86 11.01 15.86
N ARG A 80 -8.75 11.34 15.17
CA ARG A 80 -7.85 12.45 15.52
C ARG A 80 -8.59 13.79 15.57
N ASN A 81 -9.50 14.03 14.63
CA ASN A 81 -10.32 15.26 14.57
C ASN A 81 -11.38 15.35 15.68
N LEU A 82 -11.62 14.27 16.43
CA LEU A 82 -12.62 14.22 17.49
C LEU A 82 -12.00 14.16 18.90
N LEU A 83 -10.67 14.06 19.02
CA LEU A 83 -9.98 13.85 20.31
C LEU A 83 -10.20 14.99 21.31
N ASP A 84 -10.35 16.22 20.84
CA ASP A 84 -10.58 17.41 21.67
C ASP A 84 -12.07 17.62 22.02
N VAL A 85 -12.98 16.99 21.29
CA VAL A 85 -14.44 17.13 21.48
C VAL A 85 -15.04 15.95 22.25
N LEU A 86 -14.57 14.72 21.99
CA LEU A 86 -15.18 13.49 22.47
C LEU A 86 -14.25 12.67 23.35
N ASN A 87 -14.84 11.85 24.22
CA ASN A 87 -14.10 10.86 25.01
C ASN A 87 -13.77 9.60 24.19
N ASP A 88 -12.82 8.80 24.71
CA ASP A 88 -12.28 7.64 24.00
C ASP A 88 -13.32 6.57 23.67
N GLN A 89 -14.28 6.34 24.58
CA GLN A 89 -15.34 5.36 24.36
C GLN A 89 -16.24 5.76 23.19
N MET A 90 -16.58 7.04 23.09
CA MET A 90 -17.43 7.55 22.01
C MET A 90 -16.71 7.53 20.67
N ILE A 91 -15.41 7.88 20.66
CA ILE A 91 -14.58 7.85 19.45
C ILE A 91 -14.40 6.42 18.96
N ALA A 92 -14.06 5.48 19.85
CA ALA A 92 -13.91 4.06 19.50
C ALA A 92 -15.17 3.52 18.82
N LYS A 93 -16.34 3.81 19.42
CA LYS A 93 -17.63 3.37 18.87
C LYS A 93 -17.98 4.04 17.54
N LYS A 94 -17.72 5.34 17.38
CA LYS A 94 -18.10 6.08 16.16
C LYS A 94 -17.15 5.88 14.98
N CYS A 95 -15.87 5.64 15.26
CA CYS A 95 -14.84 5.47 14.24
C CYS A 95 -14.56 3.99 13.94
N ASP A 96 -15.24 3.06 14.63
CA ASP A 96 -15.01 1.63 14.53
C ASP A 96 -13.53 1.26 14.77
N LEU A 97 -12.98 1.84 15.84
CA LEU A 97 -11.61 1.60 16.29
C LEU A 97 -11.61 0.92 17.65
N SER A 98 -10.54 0.19 17.94
CA SER A 98 -10.35 -0.34 19.28
C SER A 98 -10.13 0.79 20.30
N LEU A 99 -10.57 0.57 21.54
CA LEU A 99 -10.37 1.55 22.61
C LEU A 99 -8.87 1.83 22.85
N GLU A 100 -8.02 0.81 22.70
CA GLU A 100 -6.58 0.95 22.85
C GLU A 100 -5.95 1.80 21.73
N GLU A 101 -6.39 1.65 20.48
CA GLU A 101 -5.96 2.54 19.40
C GLU A 101 -6.34 4.00 19.66
N VAL A 102 -7.55 4.26 20.14
CA VAL A 102 -7.99 5.63 20.45
C VAL A 102 -7.17 6.23 21.59
N LYS A 103 -6.89 5.45 22.65
CA LYS A 103 -6.01 5.90 23.74
C LYS A 103 -4.60 6.22 23.23
N GLN A 104 -4.08 5.43 22.31
CA GLN A 104 -2.77 5.67 21.70
C GLN A 104 -2.77 6.97 20.90
N LEU A 105 -3.79 7.19 20.05
CA LEU A 105 -3.98 8.43 19.30
C LEU A 105 -4.08 9.65 20.23
N ARG A 106 -4.77 9.52 21.38
CA ARG A 106 -4.85 10.61 22.38
C ARG A 106 -3.50 10.94 22.99
N LYS A 107 -2.73 9.93 23.40
CA LYS A 107 -1.37 10.14 23.92
C LYS A 107 -0.49 10.87 22.91
N GLU A 108 -0.55 10.47 21.63
CA GLU A 108 0.20 11.13 20.56
C GLU A 108 -0.24 12.59 20.35
N TYR A 109 -1.53 12.88 20.47
CA TYR A 109 -2.08 14.23 20.38
C TYR A 109 -1.64 15.12 21.55
N GLU A 110 -1.68 14.59 22.78
CA GLU A 110 -1.26 15.30 23.99
C GLU A 110 0.25 15.56 24.01
N ASN A 111 1.08 14.62 23.54
CA ASN A 111 2.53 14.79 23.45
C ASN A 111 2.97 15.81 22.39
N LYS A 112 2.09 16.18 21.46
CA LYS A 112 2.34 17.18 20.41
C LYS A 112 1.85 18.59 20.77
N LYS A 113 1.13 18.74 21.88
CA LYS A 113 0.74 20.04 22.44
C LYS A 113 1.85 20.59 23.33
#